data_AF-A0AAD8EWY8-F1
#
_entry.id   AF-A0AAD8EWY8-F1
#
_cell.length_a   1.000
_cell.length_b   1.000
_cell.length_c   1.000
_cell.angle_alpha   90.00
_cell.angle_beta   90.00
_cell.angle_gamma   90.00
#
_symmetry.space_group_name_H-M   'P 1'
#
loop_
_entity.id
_entity.type
_entity.pdbx_description
1 polymer ?
#
loop_
_entity_poly.entity_id
_entity_poly.type
_entity_poly.pdbx_seq_one_letter_code
_entity_poly.pdbx_strand_id
1 'polypeptide(L)'
;MDIPARQACIHPRLLLDDPVMLNTLKSYPPTVCKGEENWVYVVNGTLYFSQAALRRHVNYSCTYEPLLREGDYNTTWGEAINFTSGFQITSDFFRVNCTSYTKKMYKGLHAGVTYMPERAMKETPPLVEGFGGLSVAILGFDSMSRMSWLRRLNETRQYFHDKLGAIELEGHNIVGDGTTAVMFPMLTGKFEWELPEARLHYPNASQLDNFPFLWYDFRKAGYLTSWSNANPKSAPFNWRMLGFDQQPTDFYTRPFYQAFEEMVPQKKRDCFGSVPFSSTWLNYFRDIFYMYKHQRKFLFHFLVEMTHDDNNLITKMDTEIKTLVQTLYEGGYLDNTLLILMGDHGARYNSVRSTFAGKLEERLPYFSFLFPKWFVEKYPEAIQNLRDNTKKLTTPFDIHETLKDFLKFGGTGEARVSDRGISLFKQIPPERSCGHAKIAPHWCACLEWKNISMQDPGAKDALQFTLDTINNYTADYREDCALLSVEKVTDATKLETRREVLKFKQTDSEGGIYKIDFNDTSQNEISLYQLTFHTTPGHGHFEVTVTHEVIRNVYRVSEKEISRINQYGNDPACILNKNRQIRQYCYCLSNLKS
;
A
#
# COMPACT_ATOMS: atom_id res chain seq x y z
N MET A 1 12.60 30.79 -6.32
CA MET A 1 12.39 29.34 -6.16
C MET A 1 12.98 29.02 -4.80
N ASP A 2 12.12 28.77 -3.82
CA ASP A 2 12.57 28.32 -2.51
C ASP A 2 13.34 27.01 -2.68
N ILE A 3 14.57 26.98 -2.17
CA ILE A 3 15.37 25.76 -2.10
C ILE A 3 14.56 24.81 -1.21
N PRO A 4 14.10 23.64 -1.70
CA PRO A 4 13.38 22.71 -0.86
C PRO A 4 14.26 22.40 0.36
N ALA A 5 13.72 22.55 1.57
CA ALA A 5 14.39 22.10 2.78
C ALA A 5 14.87 20.66 2.54
N ARG A 6 16.18 20.42 2.73
CA ARG A 6 16.81 19.13 2.46
C ARG A 6 16.09 18.05 3.28
N GLN A 7 15.30 17.21 2.63
CA GLN A 7 14.57 16.13 3.30
C GLN A 7 15.56 15.12 3.90
N ALA A 8 15.35 14.74 5.16
CA ALA A 8 16.20 13.78 5.86
C ALA A 8 16.00 12.34 5.33
N CYS A 9 14.77 11.99 4.94
CA CYS A 9 14.48 10.74 4.26
C CYS A 9 14.38 10.98 2.74
N ILE A 10 15.34 10.43 1.99
CA ILE A 10 15.28 10.40 0.53
C ILE A 10 14.85 8.98 0.12
N HIS A 11 13.69 8.84 -0.49
CA HIS A 11 13.19 7.55 -0.97
C HIS A 11 13.93 7.09 -2.24
N PRO A 12 14.07 5.77 -2.45
CA PRO A 12 14.63 5.25 -3.68
C PRO A 12 13.72 5.54 -4.87
N ARG A 13 14.32 5.80 -6.04
CA ARG A 13 13.58 5.87 -7.30
C ARG A 13 13.53 4.49 -7.95
N LEU A 14 12.46 3.75 -7.68
CA LEU A 14 12.21 2.45 -8.29
C LEU A 14 11.56 2.62 -9.67
N LEU A 15 11.96 1.79 -10.63
CA LEU A 15 11.47 1.83 -12.00
C LEU A 15 10.31 0.85 -12.19
N LEU A 16 9.25 1.32 -12.86
CA LEU A 16 8.11 0.47 -13.19
C LEU A 16 8.49 -0.62 -14.20
N ASP A 17 9.41 -0.30 -15.10
CA ASP A 17 9.94 -1.13 -16.18
C ASP A 17 11.30 -1.77 -15.83
N ASP A 18 11.58 -1.95 -14.53
CA ASP A 18 12.78 -2.66 -14.08
C ASP A 18 12.86 -4.06 -14.73
N PRO A 19 13.92 -4.37 -15.52
CA PRO A 19 14.00 -5.61 -16.29
C PRO A 19 13.98 -6.88 -15.43
N VAL A 20 14.58 -6.84 -14.24
CA VAL A 20 14.60 -7.99 -13.32
C VAL A 20 13.19 -8.23 -12.80
N MET A 21 12.51 -7.15 -12.44
CA MET A 21 11.16 -7.21 -11.89
C MET A 21 10.12 -7.59 -12.96
N LEU A 22 10.28 -7.14 -14.21
CA LEU A 22 9.42 -7.51 -15.34
C LEU A 22 9.49 -9.01 -15.68
N ASN A 23 10.64 -9.65 -15.52
CA ASN A 23 10.79 -11.10 -15.75
C ASN A 23 9.94 -11.96 -14.79
N THR A 24 9.46 -11.38 -13.69
CA THR A 24 8.62 -12.07 -12.71
C THR A 24 7.13 -11.81 -12.90
N LEU A 25 6.78 -10.90 -13.82
CA LEU A 25 5.41 -10.50 -14.08
C LEU A 25 4.68 -11.58 -14.88
N LYS A 26 3.53 -11.99 -14.38
CA LYS A 26 2.58 -12.86 -15.08
C LYS A 26 1.19 -12.24 -14.98
N SER A 27 0.38 -12.45 -16.00
CA SER A 27 -1.03 -12.08 -15.99
C SER A 27 -1.88 -13.34 -16.09
N TYR A 28 -2.93 -13.40 -15.28
CA TYR A 28 -3.86 -14.51 -15.23
C TYR A 28 -5.26 -14.00 -15.58
N PRO A 29 -6.02 -14.74 -16.42
CA PRO A 29 -7.38 -14.35 -16.74
C PRO A 29 -8.29 -14.47 -15.50
N PRO A 30 -9.40 -13.71 -15.45
CA PRO A 30 -10.39 -13.82 -14.38
C PRO A 30 -10.84 -15.27 -14.15
N THR A 31 -11.13 -15.61 -12.90
CA THR A 31 -11.57 -16.95 -12.52
C THR A 31 -12.94 -17.27 -13.12
N VAL A 32 -13.04 -18.38 -13.86
CA VAL A 32 -14.31 -18.89 -14.40
C VAL A 32 -14.73 -20.14 -13.63
N CYS A 33 -15.85 -20.05 -12.92
CA CYS A 33 -16.41 -21.16 -12.16
C CYS A 33 -17.22 -22.10 -13.04
N LYS A 34 -16.66 -23.30 -13.30
CA LYS A 34 -17.32 -24.34 -14.09
C LYS A 34 -18.31 -25.10 -13.23
N GLY A 35 -19.54 -25.26 -13.71
CA GLY A 35 -20.56 -26.03 -13.02
C GLY A 35 -21.96 -25.54 -13.33
N GLU A 36 -22.93 -26.10 -12.62
CA GLU A 36 -24.29 -25.58 -12.61
C GLU A 36 -24.34 -24.27 -11.81
N GLU A 37 -25.19 -23.33 -12.22
CA GLU A 37 -25.46 -22.11 -11.46
C GLU A 37 -25.96 -22.45 -10.04
N ASN A 38 -25.59 -21.61 -9.08
CA ASN A 38 -26.14 -21.71 -7.73
C ASN A 38 -27.67 -21.68 -7.76
N TRP A 39 -28.30 -22.58 -7.00
CA TRP A 39 -29.76 -22.68 -6.99
C TRP A 39 -30.43 -21.49 -6.30
N VAL A 40 -29.66 -20.78 -5.47
CA VAL A 40 -30.13 -19.63 -4.71
C VAL A 40 -29.12 -18.49 -4.74
N TYR A 41 -29.61 -17.27 -4.55
CA TYR A 41 -28.81 -16.06 -4.45
C TYR A 41 -29.45 -15.07 -3.47
N VAL A 42 -28.65 -14.16 -2.93
CA VAL A 42 -29.12 -13.12 -1.99
C VAL A 42 -29.11 -11.76 -2.69
N VAL A 43 -30.16 -10.99 -2.48
CA VAL A 43 -30.23 -9.57 -2.85
C VAL A 43 -30.80 -8.81 -1.66
N ASN A 44 -30.05 -7.83 -1.15
CA ASN A 44 -30.47 -6.96 -0.04
C ASN A 44 -31.08 -7.76 1.14
N GLY A 45 -30.35 -8.76 1.64
CA GLY A 45 -30.79 -9.58 2.77
C GLY A 45 -31.93 -10.56 2.46
N THR A 46 -32.38 -10.64 1.21
CA THR A 46 -33.46 -11.55 0.80
C THR A 46 -32.93 -12.67 -0.07
N LEU A 47 -33.23 -13.91 0.29
CA LEU A 47 -32.83 -15.13 -0.38
C LEU A 47 -33.86 -15.54 -1.44
N TYR A 48 -33.39 -15.73 -2.66
CA TYR A 48 -34.23 -16.08 -3.82
C TYR A 48 -33.74 -17.35 -4.50
N PHE A 49 -34.69 -18.04 -5.12
CA PHE A 49 -34.43 -19.15 -6.05
C PHE A 49 -33.97 -18.62 -7.41
N SER A 50 -32.91 -19.22 -7.98
CA SER A 50 -32.40 -18.85 -9.30
C SER A 50 -33.34 -19.31 -10.40
N GLN A 51 -33.52 -18.45 -11.42
CA GLN A 51 -34.37 -18.77 -12.57
C GLN A 51 -33.82 -19.96 -13.38
N ALA A 52 -32.49 -20.16 -13.39
CA ALA A 52 -31.89 -21.34 -13.97
C ALA A 52 -32.28 -22.62 -13.21
N ALA A 53 -32.20 -22.61 -11.88
CA ALA A 53 -32.58 -23.77 -11.07
C ALA A 53 -34.09 -24.07 -11.16
N LEU A 54 -34.95 -23.04 -11.13
CA LEU A 54 -36.41 -23.22 -11.30
C LEU A 54 -36.77 -23.84 -12.65
N ARG A 55 -36.06 -23.49 -13.73
CA ARG A 55 -36.26 -24.08 -15.06
C ARG A 55 -35.73 -25.51 -15.16
N ARG A 56 -34.64 -25.82 -14.46
CA ARG A 56 -33.91 -27.10 -14.59
C ARG A 56 -34.40 -28.17 -13.62
N HIS A 57 -34.91 -27.80 -12.46
CA HIS A 57 -35.36 -28.71 -11.40
C HIS A 57 -36.80 -28.42 -11.04
N VAL A 58 -37.68 -29.40 -11.30
CA VAL A 58 -39.11 -29.31 -10.99
C VAL A 58 -39.32 -29.52 -9.49
N ASN A 59 -40.06 -28.60 -8.85
CA ASN A 59 -40.52 -28.67 -7.45
C ASN A 59 -39.45 -29.18 -6.48
N TYR A 60 -38.49 -28.31 -6.13
CA TYR A 60 -37.50 -28.61 -5.10
C TYR A 60 -37.86 -27.96 -3.76
N SER A 61 -37.55 -28.66 -2.66
CA SER A 61 -37.66 -28.15 -1.30
C SER A 61 -36.27 -27.79 -0.80
N CYS A 62 -36.13 -26.64 -0.14
CA CYS A 62 -34.87 -26.16 0.41
C CYS A 62 -34.99 -25.88 1.90
N THR A 63 -33.88 -26.12 2.59
CA THR A 63 -33.65 -25.73 3.99
C THR A 63 -32.53 -24.69 4.05
N TYR A 64 -32.71 -23.72 4.94
CA TYR A 64 -31.77 -22.68 5.31
C TYR A 64 -31.24 -23.00 6.71
N GLU A 65 -29.92 -23.01 6.89
CA GLU A 65 -29.29 -23.23 8.20
C GLU A 65 -28.27 -22.11 8.45
N PRO A 66 -28.51 -21.23 9.44
CA PRO A 66 -27.59 -20.15 9.75
C PRO A 66 -26.28 -20.70 10.31
N LEU A 67 -25.17 -20.08 9.94
CA LEU A 67 -23.86 -20.38 10.51
C LEU A 67 -23.69 -19.59 11.81
N LEU A 68 -23.28 -20.29 12.86
CA LEU A 68 -23.07 -19.75 14.21
C LEU A 68 -21.58 -19.80 14.56
N ARG A 69 -21.08 -18.73 15.18
CA ARG A 69 -19.70 -18.65 15.67
C ARG A 69 -19.61 -19.25 17.08
N GLU A 70 -18.64 -20.13 17.30
CA GLU A 70 -18.33 -20.72 18.61
C GLU A 70 -16.85 -20.48 18.93
N GLY A 71 -16.55 -19.34 19.55
CA GLY A 71 -15.17 -18.83 19.65
C GLY A 71 -14.57 -18.49 18.27
N ASP A 72 -13.26 -18.27 18.19
CA ASP A 72 -12.60 -17.89 16.93
C ASP A 72 -12.18 -19.06 16.04
N TYR A 73 -12.23 -20.28 16.55
CA TYR A 73 -11.66 -21.46 15.88
C TYR A 73 -12.71 -22.48 15.45
N ASN A 74 -13.96 -22.37 15.93
CA ASN A 74 -15.02 -23.32 15.62
C ASN A 74 -16.28 -22.60 15.11
N THR A 75 -17.05 -23.35 14.33
CA THR A 75 -18.37 -22.92 13.86
C THR A 75 -19.37 -24.06 13.97
N THR A 76 -20.64 -23.72 14.16
CA THR A 76 -21.74 -24.69 14.20
C THR A 76 -22.90 -24.23 13.33
N TRP A 77 -23.83 -25.13 13.05
CA TRP A 77 -25.01 -24.85 12.24
C TRP A 77 -26.23 -24.72 13.15
N GLY A 78 -27.03 -23.68 12.94
CA GLY A 78 -28.33 -23.55 13.59
C GLY A 78 -29.38 -24.51 13.01
N GLU A 79 -30.62 -24.37 13.50
CA GLU A 79 -31.73 -25.21 13.07
C GLU A 79 -32.04 -25.03 11.58
N ALA A 80 -32.42 -26.14 10.92
CA ALA A 80 -32.83 -26.14 9.53
C ALA A 80 -34.25 -25.59 9.37
N ILE A 81 -34.35 -24.48 8.65
CA ILE A 81 -35.60 -23.77 8.39
C ILE A 81 -36.01 -24.00 6.94
N ASN A 82 -37.20 -24.57 6.72
CA ASN A 82 -37.77 -24.60 5.37
C ASN A 82 -38.08 -23.18 4.91
N PHE A 83 -37.69 -22.84 3.68
CA PHE A 83 -37.92 -21.51 3.15
C PHE A 83 -38.45 -21.55 1.71
N THR A 84 -39.07 -20.44 1.30
CA THR A 84 -39.52 -20.16 -0.05
C THR A 84 -38.76 -18.97 -0.62
N SER A 85 -38.75 -18.82 -1.96
CA SER A 85 -38.13 -17.66 -2.61
C SER A 85 -38.70 -16.35 -2.05
N GLY A 86 -37.83 -15.41 -1.65
CA GLY A 86 -38.22 -14.19 -0.94
C GLY A 86 -38.01 -14.24 0.57
N PHE A 87 -37.33 -15.27 1.09
CA PHE A 87 -37.06 -15.42 2.52
C PHE A 87 -36.04 -14.38 3.03
N GLN A 88 -36.36 -13.72 4.14
CA GLN A 88 -35.44 -12.79 4.80
C GLN A 88 -34.39 -13.57 5.59
N ILE A 89 -33.11 -13.43 5.22
CA ILE A 89 -32.04 -14.16 5.91
C ILE A 89 -31.88 -13.63 7.34
N THR A 90 -31.62 -14.52 8.29
CA THR A 90 -31.46 -14.17 9.71
C THR A 90 -30.01 -14.12 10.17
N SER A 91 -29.09 -14.61 9.33
CA SER A 91 -27.64 -14.56 9.53
C SER A 91 -26.96 -14.09 8.24
N ASP A 92 -25.82 -13.42 8.40
CA ASP A 92 -24.97 -13.00 7.28
C ASP A 92 -24.41 -14.22 6.51
N PHE A 93 -24.27 -15.37 7.19
CA PHE A 93 -23.68 -16.57 6.63
C PHE A 93 -24.55 -17.79 6.93
N PHE A 94 -24.74 -18.64 5.92
CA PHE A 94 -25.65 -19.77 6.03
C PHE A 94 -25.37 -20.80 4.95
N ARG A 95 -25.81 -22.04 5.19
CA ARG A 95 -25.86 -23.07 4.14
C ARG A 95 -27.29 -23.28 3.67
N VAL A 96 -27.42 -23.67 2.42
CA VAL A 96 -28.69 -24.06 1.80
C VAL A 96 -28.55 -25.49 1.30
N ASN A 97 -29.49 -26.34 1.73
CA ASN A 97 -29.62 -27.70 1.22
C ASN A 97 -30.96 -27.83 0.50
N CYS A 98 -30.95 -28.15 -0.78
CA CYS A 98 -32.16 -28.38 -1.57
C CYS A 98 -32.20 -29.80 -2.14
N THR A 99 -33.40 -30.35 -2.22
CA THR A 99 -33.66 -31.64 -2.88
C THR A 99 -34.77 -31.46 -3.91
N SER A 100 -34.50 -31.79 -5.18
CA SER A 100 -35.51 -31.81 -6.23
C SER A 100 -36.40 -33.05 -6.13
N TYR A 101 -37.57 -33.01 -6.78
CA TYR A 101 -38.43 -34.18 -6.93
C TYR A 101 -37.69 -35.38 -7.59
N THR A 102 -36.76 -35.08 -8.50
CA THR A 102 -35.88 -36.07 -9.16
C THR A 102 -34.69 -36.52 -8.31
N LYS A 103 -34.68 -36.21 -7.00
CA LYS A 103 -33.63 -36.53 -6.04
C LYS A 103 -32.25 -35.92 -6.35
N LYS A 104 -32.19 -34.87 -7.18
CA LYS A 104 -30.96 -34.07 -7.29
C LYS A 104 -30.81 -33.21 -6.05
N MET A 105 -29.60 -33.16 -5.52
CA MET A 105 -29.29 -32.40 -4.31
C MET A 105 -28.42 -31.20 -4.66
N TYR A 106 -28.70 -30.08 -4.00
CA TYR A 106 -27.85 -28.90 -3.95
C TYR A 106 -27.43 -28.65 -2.50
N LYS A 107 -26.14 -28.38 -2.31
CA LYS A 107 -25.58 -27.95 -1.04
C LYS A 107 -24.65 -26.78 -1.30
N GLY A 108 -25.08 -25.59 -0.90
CA GLY A 108 -24.37 -24.34 -1.12
C GLY A 108 -24.07 -23.62 0.18
N LEU A 109 -22.89 -23.02 0.28
CA LEU A 109 -22.54 -22.07 1.32
C LEU A 109 -22.71 -20.66 0.76
N HIS A 110 -23.40 -19.79 1.49
CA HIS A 110 -23.78 -18.46 1.00
C HIS A 110 -23.46 -17.38 2.03
N ALA A 111 -23.06 -16.22 1.51
CA ALA A 111 -22.93 -14.99 2.25
C ALA A 111 -23.97 -13.98 1.75
N GLY A 112 -24.49 -13.19 2.68
CA GLY A 112 -25.33 -12.04 2.43
C GLY A 112 -25.25 -11.10 3.63
N VAL A 113 -25.73 -9.87 3.51
CA VAL A 113 -25.81 -8.98 4.67
C VAL A 113 -27.24 -8.98 5.17
N THR A 114 -27.47 -9.49 6.38
CA THR A 114 -28.78 -9.50 7.02
C THR A 114 -29.12 -8.12 7.57
N TYR A 115 -30.41 -7.76 7.49
CA TYR A 115 -30.94 -6.59 8.16
C TYR A 115 -31.14 -6.91 9.65
N MET A 116 -30.42 -6.19 10.52
CA MET A 116 -30.60 -6.27 11.96
C MET A 116 -31.10 -4.91 12.48
N PRO A 117 -32.23 -4.86 13.19
CA PRO A 117 -32.72 -3.62 13.80
C PRO A 117 -31.66 -2.92 14.66
N GLU A 118 -30.86 -3.67 15.43
CA GLU A 118 -29.78 -3.12 16.26
C GLU A 118 -28.72 -2.37 15.43
N ARG A 119 -28.33 -2.90 14.26
CA ARG A 119 -27.40 -2.24 13.34
C ARG A 119 -28.05 -1.01 12.68
N ALA A 120 -29.33 -1.10 12.33
CA ALA A 120 -30.06 -0.04 11.63
C ALA A 120 -30.42 1.15 12.54
N MET A 121 -30.76 0.89 13.80
CA MET A 121 -31.21 1.86 14.80
C MET A 121 -30.09 2.45 15.64
N LYS A 122 -28.83 2.10 15.37
CA LYS A 122 -27.66 2.63 16.08
C LYS A 122 -27.70 4.16 16.03
N GLU A 123 -27.74 4.80 17.20
CA GLU A 123 -27.83 6.26 17.27
C GLU A 123 -26.64 6.90 16.55
N THR A 124 -26.94 7.86 15.69
CA THR A 124 -25.92 8.57 14.92
C THR A 124 -25.95 10.07 15.21
N PRO A 125 -25.71 10.52 16.47
CA PRO A 125 -25.61 11.95 16.76
C PRO A 125 -24.48 12.57 15.91
N PRO A 126 -24.64 13.79 15.37
CA PRO A 126 -23.62 14.42 14.54
C PRO A 126 -22.27 14.43 15.25
N LEU A 127 -21.25 13.81 14.63
CA LEU A 127 -19.91 13.74 15.20
C LEU A 127 -19.14 15.01 14.82
N VAL A 128 -19.53 16.13 15.44
CA VAL A 128 -19.05 17.48 15.09
C VAL A 128 -17.57 17.66 15.39
N GLU A 129 -17.05 17.02 16.45
CA GLU A 129 -15.62 17.06 16.78
C GLU A 129 -14.75 16.36 15.73
N GLY A 130 -15.29 15.41 14.98
CA GLY A 130 -14.65 14.78 13.84
C GLY A 130 -15.15 15.37 12.52
N PHE A 131 -15.12 14.58 11.46
CA PHE A 131 -15.55 15.02 10.13
C PHE A 131 -17.05 14.83 9.89
N GLY A 132 -17.89 15.15 10.88
CA GLY A 132 -19.34 15.02 10.77
C GLY A 132 -19.83 13.58 10.65
N GLY A 133 -19.02 12.60 11.06
CA GLY A 133 -19.36 11.19 10.95
C GLY A 133 -19.08 10.56 9.58
N LEU A 134 -18.18 11.16 8.78
CA LEU A 134 -17.72 10.59 7.51
C LEU A 134 -17.28 9.12 7.70
N SER A 135 -17.76 8.23 6.83
CA SER A 135 -17.40 6.81 6.87
C SER A 135 -15.97 6.59 6.40
N VAL A 136 -15.33 5.53 6.88
CA VAL A 136 -14.04 5.03 6.39
C VAL A 136 -14.23 3.60 5.92
N ALA A 137 -13.80 3.31 4.70
CA ALA A 137 -13.83 1.96 4.16
C ALA A 137 -12.48 1.64 3.53
N ILE A 138 -11.87 0.54 3.97
CA ILE A 138 -10.51 0.13 3.64
C ILE A 138 -10.58 -1.24 2.97
N LEU A 139 -10.08 -1.31 1.73
CA LEU A 139 -9.85 -2.55 1.00
C LEU A 139 -8.34 -2.77 0.89
N GLY A 140 -7.84 -3.72 1.65
CA GLY A 140 -6.41 -4.05 1.73
C GLY A 140 -6.08 -5.37 1.05
N PHE A 141 -4.85 -5.47 0.55
CA PHE A 141 -4.33 -6.63 -0.16
C PHE A 141 -2.93 -6.96 0.34
N ASP A 142 -2.73 -8.19 0.79
CA ASP A 142 -1.47 -8.65 1.35
C ASP A 142 -0.33 -8.61 0.31
N SER A 143 0.88 -8.23 0.73
CA SER A 143 2.10 -8.35 -0.08
C SER A 143 2.10 -7.49 -1.35
N MET A 144 1.28 -6.44 -1.42
CA MET A 144 1.24 -5.49 -2.53
C MET A 144 2.09 -4.24 -2.28
N SER A 145 3.32 -4.23 -2.83
CA SER A 145 4.14 -3.02 -2.93
C SER A 145 3.49 -2.00 -3.86
N ARG A 146 3.89 -0.72 -3.74
CA ARG A 146 3.47 0.33 -4.66
C ARG A 146 3.74 -0.04 -6.12
N MET A 147 4.96 -0.51 -6.40
CA MET A 147 5.35 -0.90 -7.77
C MET A 147 4.70 -2.20 -8.23
N SER A 148 4.43 -3.15 -7.31
CA SER A 148 3.67 -4.36 -7.62
C SER A 148 2.24 -4.02 -8.02
N TRP A 149 1.60 -3.08 -7.30
CA TRP A 149 0.27 -2.57 -7.63
C TRP A 149 0.25 -1.93 -9.01
N LEU A 150 1.15 -0.98 -9.27
CA LEU A 150 1.21 -0.27 -10.55
C LEU A 150 1.40 -1.20 -11.76
N ARG A 151 2.15 -2.29 -11.59
CA ARG A 151 2.40 -3.27 -12.66
C ARG A 151 1.24 -4.22 -12.92
N ARG A 152 0.34 -4.44 -11.94
CA ARG A 152 -0.65 -5.53 -11.97
C ARG A 152 -2.10 -5.08 -12.01
N LEU A 153 -2.41 -3.86 -11.55
CA LEU A 153 -3.78 -3.36 -11.40
C LEU A 153 -4.00 -2.09 -12.23
N ASN A 154 -3.79 -2.19 -13.54
CA ASN A 154 -3.82 -1.04 -14.44
C ASN A 154 -5.23 -0.46 -14.61
N GLU A 155 -6.26 -1.31 -14.75
CA GLU A 155 -7.65 -0.84 -14.90
C GLU A 155 -8.12 -0.13 -13.63
N THR A 156 -7.84 -0.74 -12.47
CA THR A 156 -8.15 -0.14 -11.17
C THR A 156 -7.40 1.17 -10.98
N ARG A 157 -6.12 1.25 -11.36
CA ARG A 157 -5.33 2.47 -11.24
C ARG A 157 -5.90 3.60 -12.09
N GLN A 158 -6.18 3.34 -13.37
CA GLN A 158 -6.74 4.33 -14.28
C GLN A 158 -8.07 4.88 -13.77
N TYR A 159 -8.94 4.01 -13.23
CA TYR A 159 -10.22 4.46 -12.69
C TYR A 159 -10.04 5.20 -11.36
N PHE A 160 -9.38 4.60 -10.37
CA PHE A 160 -9.30 5.13 -9.01
C PHE A 160 -8.45 6.40 -8.91
N HIS A 161 -7.32 6.45 -9.61
CA HIS A 161 -6.39 7.58 -9.55
C HIS A 161 -6.67 8.58 -10.67
N ASP A 162 -6.64 8.14 -11.94
CA ASP A 162 -6.64 9.07 -13.06
C ASP A 162 -8.03 9.66 -13.33
N LYS A 163 -9.10 8.87 -13.13
CA LYS A 163 -10.48 9.34 -13.29
C LYS A 163 -11.06 9.97 -12.01
N LEU A 164 -10.87 9.34 -10.85
CA LEU A 164 -11.50 9.80 -9.60
C LEU A 164 -10.63 10.75 -8.76
N GLY A 165 -9.33 10.87 -9.06
CA GLY A 165 -8.43 11.80 -8.37
C GLY A 165 -8.02 11.34 -6.97
N ALA A 166 -7.90 10.02 -6.74
CA ALA A 166 -7.37 9.49 -5.48
C ALA A 166 -5.93 9.98 -5.23
N ILE A 167 -5.57 10.14 -3.96
CA ILE A 167 -4.26 10.65 -3.51
C ILE A 167 -3.43 9.48 -3.00
N GLU A 168 -2.31 9.21 -3.67
CA GLU A 168 -1.39 8.11 -3.34
C GLU A 168 -0.21 8.59 -2.48
N LEU A 169 0.14 7.83 -1.44
CA LEU A 169 1.40 8.00 -0.71
C LEU A 169 2.54 7.27 -1.46
N GLU A 170 3.48 8.03 -1.99
CA GLU A 170 4.64 7.51 -2.70
C GLU A 170 5.79 7.12 -1.76
N GLY A 171 5.86 7.76 -0.58
CA GLY A 171 6.87 7.53 0.46
C GLY A 171 6.35 6.78 1.69
N HIS A 172 5.33 5.93 1.54
CA HIS A 172 4.81 5.11 2.64
C HIS A 172 5.75 3.95 2.95
N ASN A 173 6.26 3.90 4.18
CA ASN A 173 7.26 2.94 4.61
C ASN A 173 6.73 2.03 5.72
N ILE A 174 7.01 0.72 5.63
CA ILE A 174 6.68 -0.23 6.71
C ILE A 174 7.50 0.04 7.97
N VAL A 175 7.06 -0.49 9.11
CA VAL A 175 7.77 -0.33 10.40
C VAL A 175 8.30 -1.66 10.95
N GLY A 176 8.00 -2.78 10.29
CA GLY A 176 8.43 -4.11 10.70
C GLY A 176 8.06 -5.16 9.68
N ASP A 177 8.32 -6.43 10.01
CA ASP A 177 8.14 -7.53 9.07
C ASP A 177 6.70 -8.05 9.04
N GLY A 178 6.16 -8.17 7.83
CA GLY A 178 4.87 -8.80 7.61
C GLY A 178 3.65 -7.99 8.08
N THR A 179 2.48 -8.58 7.86
CA THR A 179 1.19 -7.91 8.02
C THR A 179 0.89 -7.42 9.43
N THR A 180 1.24 -8.20 10.45
CA THR A 180 0.99 -7.84 11.86
C THR A 180 1.80 -6.62 12.29
N ALA A 181 3.04 -6.49 11.81
CA ALA A 181 3.88 -5.32 12.08
C ALA A 181 3.38 -4.04 11.38
N VAL A 182 2.43 -4.15 10.45
CA VAL A 182 1.77 -3.01 9.79
C VAL A 182 0.41 -2.76 10.42
N MET A 183 -0.40 -3.80 10.58
CA MET A 183 -1.77 -3.72 11.09
C MET A 183 -1.84 -3.28 12.54
N PHE A 184 -0.97 -3.77 13.44
CA PHE A 184 -1.01 -3.31 14.84
C PHE A 184 -0.71 -1.82 14.94
N PRO A 185 0.39 -1.29 14.37
CA PRO A 185 0.62 0.16 14.37
C PRO A 185 -0.52 0.97 13.76
N MET A 186 -1.10 0.51 12.65
CA MET A 186 -2.21 1.21 11.99
C MET A 186 -3.50 1.22 12.83
N LEU A 187 -3.85 0.08 13.44
CA LEU A 187 -5.13 -0.08 14.09
C LEU A 187 -5.10 0.19 15.59
N THR A 188 -3.94 0.12 16.24
CA THR A 188 -3.80 0.29 17.69
C THR A 188 -2.87 1.44 18.08
N GLY A 189 -2.11 1.96 17.10
CA GLY A 189 -1.09 2.98 17.36
C GLY A 189 0.11 2.42 18.11
N LYS A 190 0.24 1.08 18.22
CA LYS A 190 1.27 0.37 18.99
C LYS A 190 1.98 -0.68 18.14
N PHE A 191 3.26 -0.88 18.41
CA PHE A 191 3.95 -2.10 18.00
C PHE A 191 3.41 -3.31 18.76
N GLU A 192 3.64 -4.49 18.23
CA GLU A 192 3.21 -5.74 18.87
C GLU A 192 3.76 -5.91 20.29
N TRP A 193 5.06 -5.66 20.50
CA TRP A 193 5.69 -5.79 21.82
C TRP A 193 5.26 -4.72 22.82
N GLU A 194 4.48 -3.72 22.40
CA GLU A 194 3.84 -2.74 23.29
C GLU A 194 2.43 -3.16 23.72
N LEU A 195 1.91 -4.27 23.18
CA LEU A 195 0.59 -4.82 23.44
C LEU A 195 0.70 -6.05 24.36
N PRO A 196 -0.41 -6.50 24.98
CA PRO A 196 -0.42 -7.74 25.75
C PRO A 196 0.07 -8.92 24.91
N GLU A 197 0.74 -9.89 25.53
CA GLU A 197 1.13 -11.12 24.83
C GLU A 197 -0.14 -11.85 24.35
N ALA A 198 -0.20 -12.16 23.06
CA ALA A 198 -1.35 -12.81 22.43
C ALA A 198 -0.95 -13.94 21.50
N ARG A 199 0.34 -14.26 21.42
CA ARG A 199 0.86 -15.27 20.51
C ARG A 199 0.50 -16.67 21.00
N LEU A 200 0.28 -17.57 20.03
CA LEU A 200 0.03 -18.98 20.30
C LEU A 200 1.22 -19.60 21.03
N HIS A 201 0.94 -20.49 21.97
CA HIS A 201 1.94 -21.25 22.74
C HIS A 201 2.83 -20.44 23.71
N TYR A 202 2.53 -19.16 23.94
CA TYR A 202 3.22 -18.36 24.95
C TYR A 202 2.50 -18.42 26.31
N PRO A 203 3.25 -18.49 27.43
CA PRO A 203 2.66 -18.47 28.76
C PRO A 203 2.00 -17.12 29.03
N ASN A 204 0.85 -17.15 29.70
CA ASN A 204 0.04 -15.96 30.05
C ASN A 204 -0.45 -15.13 28.84
N ALA A 205 -0.44 -15.71 27.64
CA ALA A 205 -1.01 -15.07 26.47
C ALA A 205 -2.55 -14.94 26.61
N SER A 206 -3.10 -13.81 26.15
CA SER A 206 -4.54 -13.55 26.12
C SER A 206 -5.03 -13.32 24.70
N GLN A 207 -6.34 -13.48 24.47
CA GLN A 207 -6.97 -13.09 23.22
C GLN A 207 -6.84 -11.58 22.95
N LEU A 208 -7.06 -11.20 21.69
CA LEU A 208 -6.86 -9.85 21.18
C LEU A 208 -7.96 -8.85 21.61
N ASP A 209 -9.01 -9.31 22.32
CA ASP A 209 -10.19 -8.51 22.69
C ASP A 209 -9.85 -7.24 23.49
N ASN A 210 -8.80 -7.27 24.29
CA ASN A 210 -8.38 -6.15 25.14
C ASN A 210 -7.44 -5.16 24.42
N PHE A 211 -7.13 -5.40 23.15
CA PHE A 211 -6.25 -4.51 22.39
C PHE A 211 -7.02 -3.24 22.01
N PRO A 212 -6.35 -2.06 21.95
CA PRO A 212 -7.00 -0.79 21.69
C PRO A 212 -7.21 -0.59 20.18
N PHE A 213 -7.90 -1.52 19.52
CA PHE A 213 -8.21 -1.42 18.10
C PHE A 213 -9.16 -0.26 17.81
N LEU A 214 -8.86 0.53 16.77
CA LEU A 214 -9.65 1.67 16.33
C LEU A 214 -11.12 1.33 16.08
N TRP A 215 -11.41 0.14 15.54
CA TRP A 215 -12.80 -0.26 15.32
C TRP A 215 -13.63 -0.26 16.61
N TYR A 216 -13.05 -0.47 17.80
CA TYR A 216 -13.80 -0.34 19.04
C TYR A 216 -14.18 1.11 19.32
N ASP A 217 -13.31 2.07 19.03
CA ASP A 217 -13.59 3.49 19.20
C ASP A 217 -14.57 4.01 18.16
N PHE A 218 -14.45 3.57 16.90
CA PHE A 218 -15.45 3.81 15.87
C PHE A 218 -16.81 3.20 16.24
N ARG A 219 -16.84 1.97 16.77
CA ARG A 219 -18.08 1.33 17.25
C ARG A 219 -18.74 2.17 18.35
N LYS A 220 -17.98 2.63 19.34
CA LYS A 220 -18.46 3.52 20.42
C LYS A 220 -19.00 4.84 19.87
N ALA A 221 -18.40 5.37 18.80
CA ALA A 221 -18.87 6.55 18.09
C ALA A 221 -20.04 6.28 17.12
N GLY A 222 -20.72 5.13 17.22
CA GLY A 222 -21.91 4.80 16.44
C GLY A 222 -21.65 4.29 15.02
N TYR A 223 -20.42 3.92 14.68
CA TYR A 223 -20.10 3.32 13.39
C TYR A 223 -20.45 1.83 13.35
N LEU A 224 -20.95 1.38 12.20
CA LEU A 224 -20.95 -0.03 11.86
C LEU A 224 -19.53 -0.46 11.49
N THR A 225 -19.03 -1.52 12.12
CA THR A 225 -17.64 -1.95 11.94
C THR A 225 -17.52 -3.26 11.21
N SER A 226 -16.47 -3.42 10.40
CA SER A 226 -16.16 -4.69 9.75
C SER A 226 -14.69 -5.05 9.86
N TRP A 227 -14.42 -6.31 10.13
CA TRP A 227 -13.13 -6.96 9.94
C TRP A 227 -13.37 -8.21 9.10
N SER A 228 -12.85 -8.21 7.87
CA SER A 228 -13.04 -9.33 6.95
C SER A 228 -11.71 -9.78 6.39
N ASN A 229 -11.37 -11.04 6.63
CA ASN A 229 -10.22 -11.70 6.02
C ASN A 229 -10.66 -13.03 5.40
N ALA A 230 -10.33 -13.23 4.12
CA ALA A 230 -10.81 -14.36 3.36
C ALA A 230 -10.00 -15.66 3.56
N ASN A 231 -8.96 -15.66 4.41
CA ASN A 231 -8.12 -16.83 4.66
C ASN A 231 -8.03 -17.15 6.17
N PRO A 232 -8.78 -18.13 6.69
CA PRO A 232 -8.80 -18.44 8.11
C PRO A 232 -7.46 -18.93 8.68
N LYS A 233 -6.60 -19.51 7.85
CA LYS A 233 -5.34 -20.12 8.29
C LYS A 233 -4.25 -19.08 8.41
N SER A 234 -4.04 -18.28 7.38
CA SER A 234 -2.98 -17.25 7.35
C SER A 234 -3.45 -15.85 7.75
N ALA A 235 -4.70 -15.70 8.23
CA ALA A 235 -5.19 -14.42 8.74
C ALA A 235 -4.23 -13.82 9.79
N PRO A 236 -3.89 -12.52 9.70
CA PRO A 236 -2.87 -11.90 10.56
C PRO A 236 -3.11 -12.07 12.06
N PHE A 237 -4.37 -12.05 12.48
CA PHE A 237 -4.79 -12.15 13.88
C PHE A 237 -5.11 -13.57 14.34
N ASN A 238 -4.87 -14.59 13.50
CA ASN A 238 -5.17 -15.98 13.83
C ASN A 238 -4.06 -16.97 13.48
N TRP A 239 -3.12 -16.60 12.60
CA TRP A 239 -2.00 -17.47 12.21
C TRP A 239 -1.08 -17.78 13.38
N ARG A 240 -0.59 -16.73 14.06
CA ARG A 240 0.34 -16.84 15.20
C ARG A 240 -0.22 -16.25 16.50
N MET A 241 -1.47 -15.79 16.47
CA MET A 241 -2.16 -15.16 17.60
C MET A 241 -3.35 -16.01 18.04
N LEU A 242 -3.77 -15.85 19.29
CA LEU A 242 -4.93 -16.51 19.91
C LEU A 242 -6.28 -16.06 19.33
N GLY A 243 -6.31 -15.12 18.39
CA GLY A 243 -7.55 -14.59 17.84
C GLY A 243 -8.36 -13.79 18.84
N PHE A 244 -9.66 -13.75 18.61
CA PHE A 244 -10.64 -13.04 19.43
C PHE A 244 -11.55 -14.03 20.16
N ASP A 245 -11.83 -13.81 21.44
CA ASP A 245 -12.86 -14.55 22.15
C ASP A 245 -14.26 -14.10 21.69
N GLN A 246 -14.49 -12.78 21.69
CA GLN A 246 -15.73 -12.16 21.26
C GLN A 246 -15.64 -11.69 19.80
N GLN A 247 -16.79 -11.57 19.12
CA GLN A 247 -16.80 -11.06 17.76
C GLN A 247 -16.30 -9.59 17.73
N PRO A 248 -15.17 -9.28 17.05
CA PRO A 248 -14.51 -7.98 17.21
C PRO A 248 -15.28 -6.83 16.55
N THR A 249 -16.05 -7.12 15.51
CA THR A 249 -16.72 -6.14 14.65
C THR A 249 -18.16 -6.53 14.35
N ASP A 250 -18.96 -5.59 13.85
CA ASP A 250 -20.38 -5.84 13.58
C ASP A 250 -20.55 -6.84 12.42
N PHE A 251 -19.65 -6.78 11.43
CA PHE A 251 -19.48 -7.75 10.36
C PHE A 251 -18.14 -8.46 10.52
N TYR A 252 -18.14 -9.80 10.58
CA TYR A 252 -16.94 -10.60 10.80
C TYR A 252 -16.98 -11.89 9.97
N THR A 253 -16.16 -11.98 8.93
CA THR A 253 -16.30 -13.04 7.91
C THR A 253 -15.56 -14.34 8.21
N ARG A 254 -14.74 -14.39 9.26
CA ARG A 254 -13.94 -15.59 9.58
C ARG A 254 -14.78 -16.88 9.68
N PRO A 255 -15.93 -16.90 10.38
CA PRO A 255 -16.76 -18.12 10.46
C PRO A 255 -17.13 -18.67 9.08
N PHE A 256 -17.52 -17.80 8.15
CA PHE A 256 -17.88 -18.18 6.79
C PHE A 256 -16.74 -18.88 6.06
N TYR A 257 -15.53 -18.32 6.14
CA TYR A 257 -14.38 -18.90 5.46
C TYR A 257 -13.88 -20.18 6.15
N GLN A 258 -14.05 -20.33 7.47
CA GLN A 258 -13.79 -21.60 8.16
C GLN A 258 -14.73 -22.71 7.67
N ALA A 259 -16.05 -22.44 7.66
CA ALA A 259 -17.03 -23.36 7.12
C ALA A 259 -16.77 -23.69 5.64
N PHE A 260 -16.30 -22.71 4.85
CA PHE A 260 -15.91 -22.95 3.46
C PHE A 260 -14.74 -23.93 3.34
N GLU A 261 -13.69 -23.76 4.14
CA GLU A 261 -12.54 -24.66 4.11
C GLU A 261 -12.91 -26.10 4.51
N GLU A 262 -13.83 -26.27 5.46
CA GLU A 262 -14.35 -27.58 5.88
C GLU A 262 -15.24 -28.22 4.80
N MET A 263 -16.10 -27.43 4.15
CA MET A 263 -17.09 -27.92 3.18
C MET A 263 -16.50 -28.14 1.78
N VAL A 264 -15.46 -27.39 1.40
CA VAL A 264 -14.97 -27.34 0.01
C VAL A 264 -13.54 -27.87 -0.09
N PRO A 265 -13.32 -28.94 -0.88
CA PRO A 265 -11.98 -29.48 -1.11
C PRO A 265 -11.04 -28.43 -1.69
N GLN A 266 -9.78 -28.43 -1.25
CA GLN A 266 -8.76 -27.43 -1.63
C GLN A 266 -8.71 -27.13 -3.14
N LYS A 267 -8.79 -28.17 -3.99
CA LYS A 267 -8.73 -28.04 -5.47
C LYS A 267 -9.94 -27.33 -6.09
N LYS A 268 -10.97 -27.00 -5.32
CA LYS A 268 -12.21 -26.33 -5.78
C LYS A 268 -12.43 -24.96 -5.10
N ARG A 269 -11.46 -24.47 -4.33
CA ARG A 269 -11.63 -23.26 -3.50
C ARG A 269 -11.57 -21.94 -4.26
N ASP A 270 -11.31 -21.96 -5.56
CA ASP A 270 -11.42 -20.78 -6.43
C ASP A 270 -12.87 -20.28 -6.59
N CYS A 271 -13.87 -21.08 -6.19
CA CYS A 271 -15.29 -20.83 -6.45
C CYS A 271 -16.22 -21.23 -5.29
N PHE A 272 -17.24 -20.41 -5.05
CA PHE A 272 -18.44 -20.74 -4.26
C PHE A 272 -19.57 -21.17 -5.21
N GLY A 273 -19.55 -22.46 -5.58
CA GLY A 273 -20.43 -22.98 -6.64
C GLY A 273 -20.10 -22.31 -7.97
N SER A 274 -21.04 -21.55 -8.54
CA SER A 274 -20.86 -20.83 -9.81
C SER A 274 -20.30 -19.40 -9.68
N VAL A 275 -19.95 -18.95 -8.46
CA VAL A 275 -19.46 -17.59 -8.20
C VAL A 275 -17.98 -17.62 -7.81
N PRO A 276 -17.11 -16.77 -8.39
CA PRO A 276 -15.71 -16.71 -7.99
C PRO A 276 -15.53 -16.36 -6.50
N PHE A 277 -14.48 -16.90 -5.90
CA PHE A 277 -14.10 -16.61 -4.52
C PHE A 277 -13.90 -15.11 -4.27
N SER A 278 -13.13 -14.46 -5.15
CA SER A 278 -12.84 -13.02 -5.10
C SER A 278 -14.10 -12.16 -5.20
N SER A 279 -14.97 -12.49 -6.16
CA SER A 279 -16.29 -11.89 -6.32
C SER A 279 -17.14 -11.99 -5.05
N THR A 280 -17.15 -13.15 -4.38
CA THR A 280 -17.93 -13.33 -3.13
C THR A 280 -17.45 -12.39 -2.03
N TRP A 281 -16.13 -12.24 -1.86
CA TRP A 281 -15.53 -11.33 -0.89
C TRP A 281 -15.82 -9.85 -1.20
N LEU A 282 -15.64 -9.43 -2.45
CA LEU A 282 -15.94 -8.06 -2.90
C LEU A 282 -17.43 -7.73 -2.82
N ASN A 283 -18.30 -8.69 -3.16
CA ASN A 283 -19.75 -8.54 -3.05
C ASN A 283 -20.17 -8.33 -1.60
N TYR A 284 -19.61 -9.07 -0.64
CA TYR A 284 -19.93 -8.87 0.78
C TYR A 284 -19.57 -7.44 1.25
N PHE A 285 -18.43 -6.89 0.82
CA PHE A 285 -18.07 -5.49 1.09
C PHE A 285 -19.11 -4.51 0.52
N ARG A 286 -19.52 -4.71 -0.74
CA ARG A 286 -20.57 -3.89 -1.39
C ARG A 286 -21.91 -4.01 -0.70
N ASP A 287 -22.31 -5.21 -0.32
CA ASP A 287 -23.64 -5.50 0.20
C ASP A 287 -23.85 -4.86 1.59
N ILE A 288 -22.78 -4.58 2.34
CA ILE A 288 -22.84 -3.76 3.56
C ILE A 288 -23.30 -2.33 3.23
N PHE A 289 -22.82 -1.73 2.14
CA PHE A 289 -23.27 -0.41 1.68
C PHE A 289 -24.72 -0.43 1.23
N TYR A 290 -25.14 -1.49 0.55
CA TYR A 290 -26.50 -1.61 0.04
C TYR A 290 -27.51 -1.77 1.18
N MET A 291 -27.20 -2.64 2.15
CA MET A 291 -28.07 -2.90 3.29
C MET A 291 -28.16 -1.70 4.25
N TYR A 292 -27.01 -1.09 4.56
CA TYR A 292 -26.92 -0.03 5.57
C TYR A 292 -26.53 1.31 4.95
N LYS A 293 -27.32 1.80 3.99
CA LYS A 293 -26.99 2.99 3.19
C LYS A 293 -26.64 4.22 4.04
N HIS A 294 -27.40 4.48 5.11
CA HIS A 294 -27.33 5.73 5.87
C HIS A 294 -26.45 5.66 7.12
N GLN A 295 -26.12 4.46 7.59
CA GLN A 295 -25.28 4.29 8.77
C GLN A 295 -23.83 4.60 8.42
N ARG A 296 -23.13 5.31 9.31
CA ARG A 296 -21.70 5.57 9.21
C ARG A 296 -20.92 4.26 9.39
N LYS A 297 -19.82 4.07 8.67
CA LYS A 297 -19.10 2.78 8.59
C LYS A 297 -17.61 2.94 8.82
N PHE A 298 -17.02 1.98 9.54
CA PHE A 298 -15.58 1.74 9.60
C PHE A 298 -15.34 0.31 9.13
N LEU A 299 -15.11 0.14 7.82
CA LEU A 299 -14.94 -1.18 7.22
C LEU A 299 -13.45 -1.43 6.99
N PHE A 300 -12.92 -2.54 7.50
CA PHE A 300 -11.60 -3.02 7.11
C PHE A 300 -11.69 -4.43 6.55
N HIS A 301 -11.60 -4.55 5.23
CA HIS A 301 -11.56 -5.82 4.53
C HIS A 301 -10.14 -6.00 3.98
N PHE A 302 -9.49 -7.10 4.37
CA PHE A 302 -8.13 -7.40 3.98
C PHE A 302 -8.01 -8.80 3.34
N LEU A 303 -7.53 -8.84 2.11
CA LEU A 303 -7.39 -10.06 1.33
C LEU A 303 -5.96 -10.58 1.39
N VAL A 304 -5.78 -11.79 1.93
CA VAL A 304 -4.51 -12.53 1.92
C VAL A 304 -4.46 -13.51 0.74
N GLU A 305 -5.60 -14.14 0.46
CA GLU A 305 -5.74 -15.07 -0.66
C GLU A 305 -5.43 -14.36 -1.99
N MET A 306 -4.81 -15.06 -2.93
CA MET A 306 -4.49 -14.54 -4.27
C MET A 306 -3.41 -13.44 -4.34
N THR A 307 -2.77 -13.07 -3.23
CA THR A 307 -1.70 -12.05 -3.27
C THR A 307 -0.45 -12.44 -2.49
N HIS A 308 -0.58 -13.16 -1.36
CA HIS A 308 0.52 -13.47 -0.44
C HIS A 308 1.67 -14.29 -1.08
N ASP A 309 1.37 -15.45 -1.69
CA ASP A 309 2.41 -16.35 -2.24
C ASP A 309 2.82 -16.01 -3.67
N ASP A 310 1.89 -15.49 -4.46
CA ASP A 310 2.12 -15.01 -5.83
C ASP A 310 1.27 -13.77 -6.09
N ASN A 311 1.91 -12.59 -6.01
CA ASN A 311 1.30 -11.31 -6.34
C ASN A 311 0.64 -11.29 -7.72
N ASN A 312 1.07 -12.11 -8.67
CA ASN A 312 0.50 -12.11 -10.02
C ASN A 312 -0.97 -12.56 -10.05
N LEU A 313 -1.42 -13.35 -9.08
CA LEU A 313 -2.81 -13.82 -9.03
C LEU A 313 -3.82 -12.67 -8.83
N ILE A 314 -3.39 -11.52 -8.31
CA ILE A 314 -4.23 -10.32 -8.17
C ILE A 314 -4.72 -9.79 -9.52
N THR A 315 -4.02 -10.08 -10.62
CA THR A 315 -4.43 -9.66 -11.97
C THR A 315 -5.81 -10.22 -12.37
N LYS A 316 -6.23 -11.33 -11.78
CA LYS A 316 -7.58 -11.89 -11.95
C LYS A 316 -8.69 -10.98 -11.42
N MET A 317 -8.34 -10.07 -10.49
CA MET A 317 -9.27 -9.20 -9.78
C MET A 317 -9.25 -7.74 -10.27
N ASP A 318 -8.38 -7.36 -11.21
CA ASP A 318 -8.25 -5.94 -11.61
C ASP A 318 -9.58 -5.35 -12.06
N THR A 319 -10.25 -6.01 -13.01
CA THR A 319 -11.58 -5.58 -13.47
C THR A 319 -12.63 -5.66 -12.34
N GLU A 320 -12.56 -6.65 -11.45
CA GLU A 320 -13.52 -6.80 -10.33
C GLU A 320 -13.40 -5.66 -9.31
N ILE A 321 -12.17 -5.30 -8.94
CA ILE A 321 -11.88 -4.19 -8.00
C ILE A 321 -12.32 -2.87 -8.63
N LYS A 322 -11.92 -2.61 -9.89
CA LYS A 322 -12.39 -1.43 -10.64
C LYS A 322 -13.92 -1.35 -10.67
N THR A 323 -14.60 -2.46 -10.92
CA THR A 323 -16.06 -2.52 -11.01
C THR A 323 -16.72 -2.27 -9.65
N LEU A 324 -16.15 -2.78 -8.57
CA LEU A 324 -16.62 -2.49 -7.21
C LEU A 324 -16.52 -0.98 -6.92
N VAL A 325 -15.34 -0.38 -7.14
CA VAL A 325 -15.14 1.07 -6.92
C VAL A 325 -16.12 1.89 -7.75
N GLN A 326 -16.28 1.53 -9.04
CA GLN A 326 -17.22 2.20 -9.93
C GLN A 326 -18.67 2.10 -9.43
N THR A 327 -19.09 0.91 -8.99
CA THR A 327 -20.43 0.67 -8.45
C THR A 327 -20.69 1.51 -7.20
N LEU A 328 -19.72 1.58 -6.29
CA LEU A 328 -19.85 2.38 -5.07
C LEU A 328 -19.88 3.89 -5.36
N TYR A 329 -19.05 4.35 -6.30
CA TYR A 329 -18.98 5.76 -6.69
C TYR A 329 -20.27 6.20 -7.42
N GLU A 330 -20.67 5.48 -8.47
CA GLU A 330 -21.85 5.83 -9.28
C GLU A 330 -23.17 5.64 -8.50
N GLY A 331 -23.19 4.74 -7.51
CA GLY A 331 -24.31 4.55 -6.60
C GLY A 331 -24.44 5.61 -5.49
N GLY A 332 -23.50 6.57 -5.39
CA GLY A 332 -23.48 7.61 -4.35
C GLY A 332 -23.06 7.11 -2.96
N TYR A 333 -22.54 5.88 -2.85
CA TYR A 333 -22.09 5.33 -1.56
C TYR A 333 -20.78 5.95 -1.08
N LEU A 334 -19.99 6.51 -2.01
CA LEU A 334 -18.76 7.24 -1.71
C LEU A 334 -18.97 8.73 -1.43
N ASP A 335 -20.21 9.25 -1.54
CA ASP A 335 -20.49 10.65 -1.23
C ASP A 335 -20.32 10.97 0.26
N ASN A 336 -20.39 9.97 1.13
CA ASN A 336 -20.11 10.10 2.57
C ASN A 336 -19.18 9.00 3.08
N THR A 337 -18.19 8.63 2.27
CA THR A 337 -17.18 7.62 2.62
C THR A 337 -15.80 8.00 2.08
N LEU A 338 -14.78 8.02 2.95
CA LEU A 338 -13.39 7.88 2.53
C LEU A 338 -13.16 6.42 2.15
N LEU A 339 -12.82 6.17 0.87
CA LEU A 339 -12.38 4.85 0.41
C LEU A 339 -10.85 4.80 0.35
N ILE A 340 -10.26 3.80 0.99
CA ILE A 340 -8.81 3.53 0.98
C ILE A 340 -8.56 2.21 0.26
N LEU A 341 -7.66 2.23 -0.72
CA LEU A 341 -7.05 1.03 -1.29
C LEU A 341 -5.61 0.93 -0.81
N MET A 342 -5.21 -0.22 -0.26
CA MET A 342 -3.88 -0.39 0.31
C MET A 342 -3.26 -1.77 0.06
N GLY A 343 -1.94 -1.82 0.09
CA GLY A 343 -1.16 -2.98 0.49
C GLY A 343 -0.53 -2.74 1.87
N ASP A 344 -0.13 -3.80 2.56
CA ASP A 344 0.54 -3.72 3.86
C ASP A 344 2.07 -3.69 3.73
N HIS A 345 2.63 -4.52 2.86
CA HIS A 345 4.04 -4.58 2.48
C HIS A 345 4.17 -5.09 1.04
N GLY A 346 5.38 -5.18 0.48
CA GLY A 346 5.62 -5.89 -0.78
C GLY A 346 5.87 -7.39 -0.60
N ALA A 347 6.22 -8.10 -1.69
CA ALA A 347 6.41 -9.54 -1.64
C ALA A 347 7.54 -9.96 -0.66
N ARG A 348 7.18 -10.78 0.32
CA ARG A 348 8.09 -11.38 1.32
C ARG A 348 8.60 -12.75 0.89
N TYR A 349 7.79 -13.47 0.14
CA TYR A 349 8.02 -14.85 -0.27
C TYR A 349 8.02 -14.93 -1.79
N ASN A 350 9.20 -15.17 -2.38
CA ASN A 350 9.48 -15.51 -3.80
C ASN A 350 10.92 -15.10 -4.13
N SER A 351 11.36 -15.40 -5.36
CA SER A 351 12.66 -14.92 -5.87
C SER A 351 12.71 -13.39 -6.03
N VAL A 352 11.57 -12.70 -6.11
CA VAL A 352 11.51 -11.24 -6.20
C VAL A 352 12.11 -10.59 -4.94
N ARG A 353 11.78 -11.10 -3.75
CA ARG A 353 12.29 -10.56 -2.49
C ARG A 353 13.83 -10.53 -2.42
N SER A 354 14.51 -11.43 -3.13
CA SER A 354 15.97 -11.52 -3.16
C SER A 354 16.65 -10.53 -4.11
N THR A 355 15.90 -9.82 -4.96
CA THR A 355 16.45 -8.79 -5.87
C THR A 355 16.60 -7.46 -5.14
N PHE A 356 17.49 -6.58 -5.60
CA PHE A 356 17.66 -5.24 -5.04
C PHE A 356 16.36 -4.45 -5.00
N ALA A 357 15.65 -4.40 -6.13
CA ALA A 357 14.36 -3.72 -6.23
C ALA A 357 13.32 -4.36 -5.29
N GLY A 358 13.27 -5.70 -5.23
CA GLY A 358 12.36 -6.41 -4.34
C GLY A 358 12.56 -6.11 -2.86
N LYS A 359 13.82 -5.93 -2.41
CA LYS A 359 14.11 -5.49 -1.02
C LYS A 359 13.49 -4.12 -0.73
N LEU A 360 13.59 -3.18 -1.66
CA LEU A 360 13.04 -1.84 -1.47
C LEU A 360 11.51 -1.84 -1.62
N GLU A 361 10.98 -2.56 -2.61
CA GLU A 361 9.53 -2.71 -2.81
C GLU A 361 8.82 -3.35 -1.62
N GLU A 362 9.43 -4.31 -0.94
CA GLU A 362 8.88 -4.88 0.31
C GLU A 362 8.55 -3.79 1.34
N ARG A 363 9.42 -2.78 1.43
CA ARG A 363 9.31 -1.70 2.42
C ARG A 363 8.38 -0.57 2.01
N LEU A 364 7.94 -0.55 0.76
CA LEU A 364 7.19 0.54 0.14
C LEU A 364 5.81 0.05 -0.38
N PRO A 365 4.85 -0.21 0.52
CA PRO A 365 3.49 -0.63 0.18
C PRO A 365 2.70 0.42 -0.61
N TYR A 366 1.68 -0.04 -1.34
CA TYR A 366 0.69 0.85 -1.96
C TYR A 366 -0.25 1.42 -0.88
N PHE A 367 -0.54 2.72 -0.90
CA PHE A 367 -1.55 3.31 -0.02
C PHE A 367 -2.19 4.52 -0.69
N SER A 368 -3.51 4.52 -0.89
CA SER A 368 -4.19 5.57 -1.65
C SER A 368 -5.59 5.88 -1.11
N PHE A 369 -5.94 7.17 -1.11
CA PHE A 369 -7.14 7.73 -0.50
C PHE A 369 -8.06 8.37 -1.54
N LEU A 370 -9.35 8.01 -1.53
CA LEU A 370 -10.39 8.69 -2.29
C LEU A 370 -11.38 9.36 -1.33
N PHE A 371 -11.29 10.68 -1.25
CA PHE A 371 -12.18 11.50 -0.42
C PHE A 371 -13.44 11.91 -1.20
N PRO A 372 -14.59 12.08 -0.51
CA PRO A 372 -15.75 12.73 -1.11
C PRO A 372 -15.45 14.17 -1.52
N LYS A 373 -16.09 14.64 -2.60
CA LYS A 373 -15.86 16.01 -3.14
C LYS A 373 -16.09 17.10 -2.10
N TRP A 374 -17.18 17.01 -1.34
CA TRP A 374 -17.49 18.00 -0.29
C TRP A 374 -16.42 18.07 0.79
N PHE A 375 -15.72 16.97 1.08
CA PHE A 375 -14.67 16.94 2.09
C PHE A 375 -13.47 17.77 1.61
N VAL A 376 -13.11 17.63 0.33
CA VAL A 376 -12.04 18.39 -0.30
C VAL A 376 -12.35 19.89 -0.30
N GLU A 377 -13.60 20.26 -0.57
CA GLU A 377 -14.06 21.65 -0.55
C GLU A 377 -14.11 22.25 0.86
N LYS A 378 -14.52 21.45 1.86
CA LYS A 378 -14.70 21.90 3.24
C LYS A 378 -13.39 21.94 4.04
N TYR A 379 -12.44 21.04 3.76
CA TYR A 379 -11.16 20.93 4.46
C TYR A 379 -9.96 21.05 3.50
N PRO A 380 -9.84 22.15 2.74
CA PRO A 380 -8.83 22.30 1.69
C PRO A 380 -7.40 22.27 2.25
N GLU A 381 -7.17 22.84 3.43
CA GLU A 381 -5.84 22.85 4.07
C GLU A 381 -5.40 21.43 4.50
N ALA A 382 -6.32 20.64 5.05
CA ALA A 382 -6.05 19.25 5.43
C ALA A 382 -5.69 18.40 4.20
N ILE A 383 -6.41 18.59 3.09
CA ILE A 383 -6.11 17.91 1.83
C ILE A 383 -4.79 18.40 1.21
N GLN A 384 -4.48 19.69 1.32
CA GLN A 384 -3.20 20.21 0.83
C GLN A 384 -2.04 19.61 1.62
N ASN A 385 -2.14 19.55 2.95
CA ASN A 385 -1.12 18.90 3.78
C ASN A 385 -0.95 17.42 3.42
N LEU A 386 -2.05 16.67 3.20
CA LEU A 386 -1.97 15.30 2.71
C LEU A 386 -1.22 15.20 1.38
N ARG A 387 -1.52 16.08 0.41
CA ARG A 387 -0.85 16.12 -0.91
C ARG A 387 0.64 16.42 -0.77
N ASP A 388 1.01 17.35 0.10
CA ASP A 388 2.41 17.72 0.35
C ASP A 388 3.18 16.60 1.07
N ASN A 389 2.45 15.75 1.83
CA ASN A 389 3.01 14.59 2.52
C ASN A 389 3.17 13.35 1.63
N THR A 390 2.58 13.31 0.43
CA THR A 390 2.62 12.14 -0.48
C THR A 390 4.04 11.64 -0.74
N LYS A 391 5.02 12.56 -0.80
CA LYS A 391 6.44 12.25 -1.06
C LYS A 391 7.34 12.29 0.18
N LYS A 392 6.76 12.46 1.37
CA LYS A 392 7.47 12.46 2.65
C LYS A 392 7.42 11.08 3.29
N LEU A 393 8.26 10.86 4.31
CA LEU A 393 8.26 9.63 5.08
C LEU A 393 6.96 9.50 5.89
N THR A 394 6.11 8.58 5.47
CA THR A 394 4.89 8.19 6.19
C THR A 394 4.97 6.73 6.62
N THR A 395 4.21 6.37 7.64
CA THR A 395 4.22 5.05 8.29
C THR A 395 2.83 4.63 8.71
N PRO A 396 2.60 3.34 9.04
CA PRO A 396 1.34 2.88 9.63
C PRO A 396 0.89 3.67 10.87
N PHE A 397 1.81 4.22 11.68
CA PHE A 397 1.45 5.08 12.82
C PHE A 397 0.83 6.41 12.37
N ASP A 398 1.23 6.93 11.21
CA ASP A 398 0.64 8.15 10.64
C ASP A 398 -0.79 7.89 10.15
N ILE A 399 -1.03 6.71 9.59
CA ILE A 399 -2.38 6.25 9.23
C ILE A 399 -3.24 6.16 10.49
N HIS A 400 -2.73 5.60 11.59
CA HIS A 400 -3.44 5.53 12.86
C HIS A 400 -3.90 6.91 13.35
N GLU A 401 -2.98 7.89 13.42
CA GLU A 401 -3.33 9.24 13.84
C GLU A 401 -4.29 9.93 12.86
N THR A 402 -4.16 9.68 11.55
CA THR A 402 -5.08 10.18 10.53
C THR A 402 -6.50 9.61 10.70
N LEU A 403 -6.62 8.32 11.03
CA LEU A 403 -7.92 7.69 11.26
C LEU A 403 -8.57 8.18 12.56
N LYS A 404 -7.79 8.50 13.60
CA LYS A 404 -8.31 9.12 14.82
C LYS A 404 -8.94 10.48 14.59
N ASP A 405 -8.45 11.24 13.61
CA ASP A 405 -9.03 12.54 13.25
C ASP A 405 -10.49 12.45 12.76
N PHE A 406 -10.93 11.27 12.28
CA PHE A 406 -12.34 11.05 11.93
C PHE A 406 -13.25 10.98 13.15
N LEU A 407 -12.70 10.59 14.30
CA LEU A 407 -13.40 10.60 15.59
C LEU A 407 -13.32 11.98 16.25
N LYS A 408 -12.13 12.61 16.19
CA LYS A 408 -11.86 13.92 16.75
C LYS A 408 -10.72 14.60 15.99
N PHE A 409 -11.06 15.59 15.16
CA PHE A 409 -10.10 16.26 14.30
C PHE A 409 -9.13 17.12 15.12
N GLY A 410 -7.85 16.78 15.08
CA GLY A 410 -6.77 17.44 15.81
C GLY A 410 -6.20 18.69 15.13
N GLY A 411 -6.84 19.18 14.06
CA GLY A 411 -6.46 20.37 13.31
C GLY A 411 -5.35 20.16 12.28
N THR A 412 -5.08 21.23 11.53
CA THR A 412 -4.00 21.35 10.54
C THR A 412 -2.75 21.99 11.15
N GLY A 413 -1.73 22.28 10.32
CA GLY A 413 -0.49 22.94 10.72
C GLY A 413 0.72 22.01 10.75
N GLU A 414 1.84 22.51 11.26
CA GLU A 414 3.10 21.75 11.35
C GLU A 414 3.07 20.74 12.50
N ALA A 415 3.46 19.49 12.21
CA ALA A 415 3.64 18.47 13.23
C ALA A 415 5.03 18.53 13.87
N ARG A 416 5.23 17.88 15.02
CA ARG A 416 6.55 17.82 15.65
C ARG A 416 7.30 16.61 15.13
N VAL A 417 8.58 16.80 14.83
CA VAL A 417 9.45 15.71 14.38
C VAL A 417 9.61 14.59 15.43
N SER A 418 9.38 14.90 16.71
CA SER A 418 9.40 13.95 17.81
C SER A 418 8.20 13.00 17.85
N ASP A 419 7.12 13.33 17.13
CA ASP A 419 5.90 12.54 17.16
C ASP A 419 6.11 11.24 16.36
N ARG A 420 5.84 10.10 17.00
CA ARG A 420 5.97 8.78 16.34
C ARG A 420 5.02 8.67 15.17
N GLY A 421 3.73 8.94 15.42
CA GLY A 421 2.68 9.03 14.41
C GLY A 421 2.24 10.48 14.25
N ILE A 422 2.08 10.90 13.01
CA ILE A 422 1.66 12.24 12.61
C ILE A 422 0.45 12.08 11.68
N SER A 423 -0.68 12.70 12.02
CA SER A 423 -1.82 12.75 11.11
C SER A 423 -1.41 13.37 9.77
N LEU A 424 -1.84 12.76 8.67
CA LEU A 424 -1.56 13.22 7.33
C LEU A 424 -2.26 14.55 7.00
N PHE A 425 -3.19 15.00 7.84
CA PHE A 425 -3.81 16.33 7.74
C PHE A 425 -2.92 17.46 8.32
N LYS A 426 -1.78 17.11 8.93
CA LYS A 426 -0.72 18.02 9.37
C LYS A 426 0.50 17.90 8.47
N GLN A 427 1.31 18.95 8.38
CA GLN A 427 2.53 18.93 7.59
C GLN A 427 3.59 18.09 8.30
N ILE A 428 4.04 17.01 7.65
CA ILE A 428 5.17 16.20 8.14
C ILE A 428 6.47 17.01 7.95
N PRO A 429 7.30 17.18 8.99
CA PRO A 429 8.55 17.93 8.87
C PRO A 429 9.55 17.26 7.89
N PRO A 430 10.24 18.02 7.02
CA PRO A 430 11.23 17.47 6.11
C PRO A 430 12.42 16.81 6.83
N GLU A 431 12.71 17.20 8.07
CA GLU A 431 13.77 16.63 8.92
C GLU A 431 13.37 15.26 9.53
N ARG A 432 12.13 14.79 9.30
CA ARG A 432 11.69 13.49 9.80
C ARG A 432 12.53 12.37 9.15
N SER A 433 13.15 11.57 10.02
CA SER A 433 14.00 10.44 9.64
C SER A 433 13.35 9.13 10.07
N CYS A 434 13.87 7.99 9.58
CA CYS A 434 13.44 6.68 10.07
C CYS A 434 13.58 6.52 11.58
N GLY A 435 14.63 7.11 12.18
CA GLY A 435 14.81 7.09 13.63
C GLY A 435 13.71 7.85 14.38
N HIS A 436 13.30 9.02 13.86
CA HIS A 436 12.16 9.79 14.40
C HIS A 436 10.85 8.99 14.32
N ALA A 437 10.62 8.33 13.19
CA ALA A 437 9.46 7.47 12.96
C ALA A 437 9.54 6.08 13.63
N LYS A 438 10.58 5.80 14.42
CA LYS A 438 10.84 4.51 15.09
C LYS A 438 10.93 3.30 14.14
N ILE A 439 11.38 3.51 12.91
CA ILE A 439 11.64 2.45 11.93
C ILE A 439 13.04 1.89 12.17
N ALA A 440 13.16 0.57 12.35
CA ALA A 440 14.47 -0.08 12.48
C ALA A 440 15.31 0.11 11.20
N PRO A 441 16.66 0.19 11.28
CA PRO A 441 17.51 0.50 10.13
C PRO A 441 17.30 -0.40 8.91
N HIS A 442 17.06 -1.69 9.14
CA HIS A 442 16.81 -2.67 8.08
C HIS A 442 15.40 -2.59 7.48
N TRP A 443 14.45 -1.88 8.10
CA TRP A 443 13.12 -1.59 7.53
C TRP A 443 13.02 -0.22 6.87
N CYS A 444 14.03 0.63 7.05
CA CYS A 444 14.08 1.97 6.50
C CYS A 444 14.43 1.94 5.00
N ALA A 445 13.49 2.28 4.11
CA ALA A 445 13.78 2.40 2.68
C ALA A 445 14.53 3.69 2.34
N CYS A 446 14.60 4.68 3.24
CA CYS A 446 15.33 5.92 2.99
C CYS A 446 16.81 5.63 2.70
N LEU A 447 17.30 6.18 1.59
CA LEU A 447 18.70 6.14 1.18
C LEU A 447 19.60 6.86 2.20
N GLU A 448 20.89 6.52 2.17
CA GLU A 448 21.90 7.06 3.07
C GLU A 448 23.00 7.78 2.29
N TRP A 449 23.28 9.03 2.67
CA TRP A 449 24.44 9.78 2.20
C TRP A 449 25.69 9.32 2.94
N LYS A 450 26.75 9.04 2.18
CA LYS A 450 28.08 8.70 2.71
C LYS A 450 29.11 9.66 2.15
N ASN A 451 29.93 10.22 3.04
CA ASN A 451 31.14 10.90 2.61
C ASN A 451 32.11 9.86 2.05
N ILE A 452 32.63 10.13 0.87
CA ILE A 452 33.58 9.27 0.20
C ILE A 452 34.79 10.09 -0.21
N SER A 453 35.90 9.42 -0.50
CA SER A 453 37.07 10.08 -1.07
C SER A 453 37.15 9.80 -2.57
N MET A 454 37.96 10.59 -3.27
CA MET A 454 38.26 10.37 -4.70
C MET A 454 39.13 9.12 -4.96
N GLN A 455 39.38 8.28 -3.94
CA GLN A 455 39.91 6.92 -4.12
C GLN A 455 38.78 5.91 -4.43
N ASP A 456 37.51 6.27 -4.22
CA ASP A 456 36.37 5.48 -4.69
C ASP A 456 36.37 5.47 -6.24
N PRO A 457 36.46 4.29 -6.89
CA PRO A 457 36.52 4.21 -8.35
C PRO A 457 35.28 4.81 -9.02
N GLY A 458 34.09 4.61 -8.43
CA GLY A 458 32.85 5.13 -8.99
C GLY A 458 32.77 6.64 -8.93
N ALA A 459 33.31 7.27 -7.87
CA ALA A 459 33.41 8.73 -7.80
C ALA A 459 34.39 9.30 -8.82
N LYS A 460 35.52 8.62 -9.04
CA LYS A 460 36.50 9.01 -10.06
C LYS A 460 35.92 8.94 -11.47
N ASP A 461 35.22 7.84 -11.79
CA ASP A 461 34.58 7.64 -13.08
C ASP A 461 33.40 8.61 -13.28
N ALA A 462 32.60 8.87 -12.23
CA ALA A 462 31.53 9.86 -12.27
C ALA A 462 32.05 11.28 -12.52
N LEU A 463 33.18 11.65 -11.91
CA LEU A 463 33.84 12.93 -12.15
C LEU A 463 34.32 13.05 -13.59
N GLN A 464 34.98 12.00 -14.11
CA GLN A 464 35.46 11.97 -15.49
C GLN A 464 34.30 12.08 -16.48
N PHE A 465 33.24 11.28 -16.28
CA PHE A 465 32.03 11.33 -17.10
C PHE A 465 31.38 12.72 -17.09
N THR A 466 31.35 13.38 -15.92
CA THR A 466 30.86 14.76 -15.81
C THR A 466 31.71 15.73 -16.61
N LEU A 467 33.04 15.64 -16.49
CA LEU A 467 33.96 16.52 -17.20
C LEU A 467 33.82 16.35 -18.72
N ASP A 468 33.72 15.11 -19.18
CA ASP A 468 33.50 14.79 -20.59
C ASP A 468 32.17 15.37 -21.07
N THR A 469 31.11 15.27 -20.25
CA THR A 469 29.80 15.85 -20.54
C THR A 469 29.85 17.37 -20.63
N ILE A 470 30.47 18.04 -19.65
CA ILE A 470 30.65 19.50 -19.63
C ILE A 470 31.42 19.96 -20.86
N ASN A 471 32.53 19.29 -21.19
CA ASN A 471 33.28 19.61 -22.39
C ASN A 471 32.43 19.36 -23.63
N ASN A 472 31.67 18.28 -23.70
CA ASN A 472 30.83 17.98 -24.87
C ASN A 472 29.78 19.08 -25.15
N TYR A 473 29.26 19.77 -24.13
CA TYR A 473 28.36 20.92 -24.34
C TYR A 473 28.99 22.09 -25.12
N THR A 474 30.32 22.19 -25.14
CA THR A 474 31.06 23.22 -25.87
C THR A 474 31.81 22.67 -27.10
N ALA A 475 31.53 21.43 -27.52
CA ALA A 475 32.27 20.74 -28.59
C ALA A 475 32.22 21.46 -29.95
N ASP A 476 31.07 22.03 -30.32
CA ASP A 476 30.92 22.78 -31.57
C ASP A 476 31.62 24.16 -31.53
N TYR A 477 32.14 24.55 -30.37
CA TYR A 477 32.75 25.87 -30.13
C TYR A 477 34.19 25.75 -29.66
N ARG A 478 34.91 24.69 -30.07
CA ARG A 478 36.31 24.46 -29.67
C ARG A 478 37.28 25.53 -30.16
N GLU A 479 36.91 26.29 -31.19
CA GLU A 479 37.69 27.46 -31.65
C GLU A 479 37.58 28.66 -30.69
N ASP A 480 36.55 28.67 -29.82
CA ASP A 480 36.28 29.75 -28.88
C ASP A 480 36.52 29.32 -27.42
N CYS A 481 36.02 28.15 -27.04
CA CYS A 481 36.00 27.62 -25.68
C CYS A 481 37.14 26.62 -25.46
N ALA A 482 37.95 26.87 -24.43
CA ALA A 482 38.98 25.97 -23.95
C ALA A 482 38.38 24.66 -23.41
N LEU A 483 39.12 23.56 -23.57
CA LEU A 483 38.83 22.33 -22.85
C LEU A 483 39.07 22.54 -21.36
N LEU A 484 38.07 22.18 -20.56
CA LEU A 484 38.16 22.20 -19.11
C LEU A 484 38.78 20.89 -18.62
N SER A 485 39.58 21.03 -17.57
CA SER A 485 40.18 19.93 -16.80
C SER A 485 39.88 20.13 -15.32
N VAL A 486 39.88 19.06 -14.52
CA VAL A 486 39.67 19.20 -13.08
C VAL A 486 40.92 19.77 -12.42
N GLU A 487 40.77 20.87 -11.67
CA GLU A 487 41.81 21.46 -10.84
C GLU A 487 41.89 20.76 -9.48
N LYS A 488 40.75 20.65 -8.79
CA LYS A 488 40.64 19.97 -7.49
C LYS A 488 39.20 19.58 -7.19
N VAL A 489 39.02 18.53 -6.42
CA VAL A 489 37.71 18.14 -5.86
C VAL A 489 37.63 18.62 -4.41
N THR A 490 36.54 19.28 -4.06
CA THR A 490 36.33 19.86 -2.72
C THR A 490 35.34 19.04 -1.88
N ASP A 491 34.38 18.37 -2.51
CA ASP A 491 33.43 17.49 -1.82
C ASP A 491 33.06 16.29 -2.69
N ALA A 492 32.85 15.14 -2.07
CA ALA A 492 32.37 13.94 -2.72
C ALA A 492 31.51 13.11 -1.76
N THR A 493 30.24 12.93 -2.12
CA THR A 493 29.31 12.10 -1.37
C THR A 493 28.58 11.12 -2.27
N LYS A 494 28.16 9.99 -1.69
CA LYS A 494 27.44 8.91 -2.37
C LYS A 494 26.12 8.65 -1.66
N LEU A 495 25.00 8.68 -2.39
CA LEU A 495 23.69 8.28 -1.91
C LEU A 495 23.39 6.86 -2.39
N GLU A 496 23.15 5.96 -1.45
CA GLU A 496 22.88 4.55 -1.76
C GLU A 496 21.92 3.89 -0.77
N THR A 497 21.47 2.67 -1.08
CA THR A 497 20.62 1.90 -0.16
C THR A 497 21.43 1.51 1.08
N ARG A 498 20.79 1.61 2.24
CA ARG A 498 21.36 1.22 3.53
C ARG A 498 21.88 -0.22 3.50
N ARG A 499 23.05 -0.44 4.10
CA ARG A 499 23.69 -1.75 4.13
C ARG A 499 22.83 -2.79 4.85
N GLU A 500 22.11 -2.37 5.88
CA GLU A 500 21.21 -3.19 6.69
C GLU A 500 20.04 -3.73 5.85
N VAL A 501 19.53 -2.94 4.90
CA VAL A 501 18.48 -3.36 3.96
C VAL A 501 19.02 -4.40 2.98
N LEU A 502 20.21 -4.14 2.41
CA LEU A 502 20.83 -5.07 1.45
C LEU A 502 21.17 -6.41 2.09
N LYS A 503 21.73 -6.38 3.30
CA LYS A 503 22.13 -7.57 4.06
C LYS A 503 20.97 -8.34 4.65
N PHE A 504 19.83 -7.70 4.90
CA PHE A 504 18.66 -8.39 5.44
C PHE A 504 18.23 -9.51 4.50
N LYS A 505 18.07 -10.71 5.06
CA LYS A 505 17.62 -11.89 4.34
C LYS A 505 16.21 -12.31 4.72
N GLN A 506 15.97 -12.52 6.01
CA GLN A 506 14.69 -12.99 6.55
C GLN A 506 14.63 -12.80 8.08
N THR A 507 13.44 -12.92 8.64
CA THR A 507 13.20 -13.02 10.08
C THR A 507 12.85 -14.44 10.52
N ASP A 508 12.70 -14.66 11.82
CA ASP A 508 12.05 -15.83 12.37
C ASP A 508 10.52 -15.87 12.10
N SER A 509 9.86 -16.96 12.47
CA SER A 509 8.39 -17.11 12.33
C SER A 509 7.59 -16.12 13.20
N GLU A 510 8.25 -15.38 14.07
CA GLU A 510 7.68 -14.43 15.04
C GLU A 510 7.85 -12.98 14.57
N GLY A 511 8.18 -12.76 13.30
CA GLY A 511 8.29 -11.43 12.70
C GLY A 511 9.59 -10.69 13.08
N GLY A 512 10.62 -11.43 13.51
CA GLY A 512 11.95 -10.88 13.79
C GLY A 512 12.14 -10.44 15.24
N ILE A 513 11.30 -10.91 16.16
CA ILE A 513 11.39 -10.60 17.59
C ILE A 513 12.64 -11.22 18.22
N TYR A 514 13.02 -12.44 17.84
CA TYR A 514 14.15 -13.14 18.45
C TYR A 514 15.38 -13.17 17.55
N LYS A 515 15.17 -13.34 16.24
CA LYS A 515 16.25 -13.50 15.27
C LYS A 515 15.95 -12.83 13.95
N ILE A 516 16.96 -12.13 13.45
CA ILE A 516 16.98 -11.54 12.12
C ILE A 516 18.28 -11.98 11.43
N ASP A 517 18.17 -12.46 10.19
CA ASP A 517 19.32 -12.90 9.39
C ASP A 517 19.81 -11.77 8.48
N PHE A 518 21.09 -11.43 8.60
CA PHE A 518 21.78 -10.37 7.84
C PHE A 518 22.89 -10.91 6.90
N ASN A 519 22.80 -12.18 6.50
CA ASN A 519 23.82 -12.84 5.67
C ASN A 519 23.53 -12.81 4.16
N ASP A 520 22.68 -11.90 3.70
CA ASP A 520 22.49 -11.71 2.26
C ASP A 520 23.71 -10.99 1.63
N THR A 521 23.97 -11.28 0.36
CA THR A 521 25.12 -10.76 -0.41
C THR A 521 24.72 -9.73 -1.45
N SER A 522 23.47 -9.25 -1.44
CA SER A 522 22.96 -8.22 -2.34
C SER A 522 23.81 -6.95 -2.29
N GLN A 523 23.99 -6.34 -3.45
CA GLN A 523 24.74 -5.09 -3.61
C GLN A 523 23.82 -3.98 -4.13
N ASN A 524 24.29 -2.74 -4.03
CA ASN A 524 23.61 -1.62 -4.66
C ASN A 524 23.63 -1.77 -6.18
N GLU A 525 22.47 -1.66 -6.82
CA GLU A 525 22.38 -1.65 -8.28
C GLU A 525 22.40 -0.22 -8.84
N ILE A 526 22.04 0.76 -8.01
CA ILE A 526 22.03 2.18 -8.33
C ILE A 526 22.75 2.96 -7.22
N SER A 527 23.56 3.94 -7.60
CA SER A 527 24.15 4.91 -6.68
C SER A 527 24.10 6.31 -7.28
N LEU A 528 23.91 7.34 -6.46
CA LEU A 528 24.08 8.72 -6.89
C LEU A 528 25.36 9.28 -6.28
N TYR A 529 26.19 9.91 -7.10
CA TYR A 529 27.37 10.64 -6.65
C TYR A 529 27.08 12.14 -6.71
N GLN A 530 27.22 12.83 -5.59
CA GLN A 530 27.26 14.29 -5.57
C GLN A 530 28.71 14.73 -5.42
N LEU A 531 29.20 15.47 -6.41
CA LEU A 531 30.59 15.89 -6.50
C LEU A 531 30.65 17.41 -6.60
N THR A 532 31.57 18.02 -5.85
CA THR A 532 31.86 19.45 -5.94
C THR A 532 33.33 19.63 -6.26
N PHE A 533 33.63 20.36 -7.34
CA PHE A 533 35.00 20.46 -7.86
C PHE A 533 35.24 21.78 -8.59
N HIS A 534 36.52 22.13 -8.70
CA HIS A 534 37.00 23.24 -9.51
C HIS A 534 37.55 22.74 -10.84
N THR A 535 37.33 23.50 -11.92
CA THR A 535 37.95 23.28 -13.23
C THR A 535 39.00 24.34 -13.54
N THR A 536 39.97 23.96 -14.35
CA THR A 536 40.92 24.86 -15.00
C THR A 536 40.86 24.67 -16.53
N PRO A 537 40.93 25.74 -17.33
CA PRO A 537 41.03 27.15 -16.92
C PRO A 537 39.72 27.74 -16.37
N GLY A 538 39.80 28.93 -15.75
CA GLY A 538 38.63 29.70 -15.27
C GLY A 538 38.14 29.38 -13.86
N HIS A 539 38.88 28.58 -13.09
CA HIS A 539 38.59 28.24 -11.67
C HIS A 539 37.13 27.89 -11.41
N GLY A 540 36.59 27.06 -12.28
CA GLY A 540 35.16 26.84 -12.36
C GLY A 540 34.62 25.95 -11.28
N HIS A 541 33.80 26.48 -10.38
CA HIS A 541 33.26 25.73 -9.26
C HIS A 541 31.93 25.10 -9.67
N PHE A 542 31.91 23.78 -9.78
CA PHE A 542 30.74 23.00 -10.16
C PHE A 542 30.29 22.11 -9.02
N GLU A 543 28.97 21.97 -8.87
CA GLU A 543 28.30 20.93 -8.09
C GLU A 543 27.47 20.08 -9.06
N VAL A 544 27.64 18.75 -9.00
CA VAL A 544 26.97 17.82 -9.91
C VAL A 544 26.36 16.64 -9.15
N THR A 545 25.23 16.13 -9.62
CA THR A 545 24.69 14.82 -9.20
C THR A 545 24.71 13.84 -10.37
N VAL A 546 25.49 12.77 -10.26
CA VAL A 546 25.65 11.73 -11.30
C VAL A 546 24.95 10.45 -10.85
N THR A 547 24.10 9.89 -11.70
CA THR A 547 23.51 8.56 -11.49
C THR A 547 24.44 7.48 -12.05
N HIS A 548 24.73 6.44 -11.26
CA HIS A 548 25.49 5.27 -11.66
C HIS A 548 24.62 4.02 -11.59
N GLU A 549 24.37 3.39 -12.75
CA GLU A 549 23.84 2.02 -12.86
C GLU A 549 24.99 1.03 -12.66
N VAL A 550 25.13 0.51 -11.44
CA VAL A 550 26.30 -0.25 -10.99
C VAL A 550 26.52 -1.52 -11.81
N ILE A 551 25.44 -2.27 -12.10
CA ILE A 551 25.53 -3.54 -12.84
C ILE A 551 26.01 -3.33 -14.29
N ARG A 552 25.49 -2.31 -14.96
CA ARG A 552 25.83 -2.02 -16.36
C ARG A 552 27.07 -1.14 -16.51
N ASN A 553 27.55 -0.61 -15.39
CA ASN A 553 28.58 0.42 -15.31
C ASN A 553 28.28 1.63 -16.22
N VAL A 554 27.04 2.12 -16.18
CA VAL A 554 26.59 3.27 -16.97
C VAL A 554 26.42 4.48 -16.06
N TYR A 555 27.02 5.60 -16.44
CA TYR A 555 26.86 6.88 -15.77
C TYR A 555 25.90 7.77 -16.56
N ARG A 556 25.09 8.55 -15.85
CA ARG A 556 24.16 9.51 -16.44
C ARG A 556 24.16 10.79 -15.64
N VAL A 557 24.18 11.91 -16.34
CA VAL A 557 24.00 13.25 -15.79
C VAL A 557 23.25 14.08 -16.82
N SER A 558 22.23 14.81 -16.38
CA SER A 558 21.52 15.79 -17.20
C SER A 558 22.04 17.20 -16.93
N GLU A 559 21.82 18.12 -17.87
CA GLU A 559 22.24 19.53 -17.71
C GLU A 559 21.69 20.16 -16.43
N LYS A 560 20.46 19.78 -16.04
CA LYS A 560 19.79 20.26 -14.82
C LYS A 560 20.45 19.79 -13.52
N GLU A 561 21.28 18.76 -13.59
CA GLU A 561 22.01 18.18 -12.46
C GLU A 561 23.44 18.72 -12.37
N ILE A 562 23.84 19.64 -13.26
CA ILE A 562 25.15 20.31 -13.25
C ILE A 562 24.93 21.80 -12.95
N SER A 563 25.44 22.25 -11.81
CA SER A 563 25.36 23.65 -11.39
C SER A 563 26.74 24.30 -11.36
N ARG A 564 26.91 25.40 -12.09
CA ARG A 564 28.07 26.29 -11.92
C ARG A 564 27.78 27.22 -10.73
N ILE A 565 28.40 26.94 -9.59
CA ILE A 565 28.08 27.56 -8.30
C ILE A 565 28.91 28.81 -7.97
N ASN A 566 29.88 29.19 -8.82
CA ASN A 566 30.54 30.50 -8.77
C ASN A 566 30.25 31.35 -10.01
N GLN A 567 30.37 32.67 -9.87
CA GLN A 567 30.21 33.62 -10.98
C GLN A 567 31.26 33.35 -12.06
N TYR A 568 30.83 33.22 -13.33
CA TYR A 568 31.70 33.01 -14.49
C TYR A 568 32.08 34.31 -15.22
N GLY A 569 31.49 35.46 -14.87
CA GLY A 569 31.90 36.78 -15.38
C GLY A 569 32.12 36.84 -16.90
N ASN A 570 33.34 37.21 -17.29
CA ASN A 570 33.78 37.31 -18.69
C ASN A 570 34.42 36.01 -19.23
N ASP A 571 34.43 34.92 -18.46
CA ASP A 571 34.95 33.61 -18.90
C ASP A 571 34.31 33.16 -20.23
N PRO A 572 32.99 33.32 -20.48
CA PRO A 572 32.36 32.88 -21.72
C PRO A 572 32.07 34.05 -22.69
N ALA A 573 32.80 35.17 -22.63
CA ALA A 573 32.50 36.36 -23.44
C ALA A 573 32.42 36.08 -24.96
N CYS A 574 33.30 35.22 -25.46
CA CYS A 574 33.38 34.75 -26.85
C CYS A 574 32.11 34.00 -27.32
N ILE A 575 31.34 33.39 -26.43
CA ILE A 575 30.14 32.61 -26.79
C ILE A 575 28.82 33.37 -26.64
N LEU A 576 28.83 34.58 -26.07
CA LEU A 576 27.62 35.37 -25.77
C LEU A 576 26.71 35.61 -26.98
N ASN A 577 27.31 35.77 -28.16
CA ASN A 577 26.59 36.01 -29.42
C ASN A 577 26.38 34.73 -30.24
N LYS A 578 26.99 33.61 -29.84
CA LYS A 578 26.93 32.32 -30.54
C LYS A 578 25.96 31.35 -29.87
N ASN A 579 26.05 31.19 -28.54
CA ASN A 579 25.15 30.34 -27.76
C ASN A 579 25.16 30.73 -26.27
N ARG A 580 24.07 31.35 -25.81
CA ARG A 580 23.96 31.86 -24.43
C ARG A 580 23.68 30.78 -23.39
N GLN A 581 23.22 29.60 -23.80
CA GLN A 581 22.80 28.54 -22.86
C GLN A 581 24.02 27.83 -22.26
N ILE A 582 25.10 27.67 -23.05
CA ILE A 582 26.29 26.92 -22.63
C ILE A 582 27.36 27.77 -21.91
N ARG A 583 27.04 29.02 -21.55
CA ARG A 583 28.00 29.98 -20.96
C ARG A 583 28.66 29.46 -19.70
N GLN A 584 27.91 28.71 -18.89
CA GLN A 584 28.41 28.13 -17.65
C GLN A 584 29.51 27.09 -17.85
N TYR A 585 29.70 26.60 -19.09
CA TYR A 585 30.66 25.55 -19.45
C TYR A 585 31.82 26.06 -20.31
N CYS A 586 31.81 27.33 -20.73
CA CYS A 586 32.82 27.87 -21.65
C CYS A 586 33.81 28.78 -20.93
N TYR A 587 35.10 28.57 -21.18
CA TYR A 587 36.17 29.52 -20.88
C TYR A 587 36.86 29.93 -22.18
N CYS A 588 36.91 31.22 -22.49
CA CYS A 588 37.40 31.69 -23.79
C CYS A 588 38.91 31.50 -23.95
N LEU A 589 39.33 30.95 -25.09
CA LEU A 589 40.74 30.79 -25.46
C LEU A 589 41.48 32.13 -25.51
N SER A 590 40.79 33.23 -25.78
CA SER A 590 41.36 34.59 -25.71
C SER A 590 41.89 34.94 -24.32
N ASN A 591 41.27 34.40 -23.27
CA ASN A 591 41.63 34.66 -21.87
C ASN A 591 42.81 33.79 -21.40
N LEU A 592 43.33 32.88 -22.25
CA LEU A 592 44.55 32.10 -21.99
C LEU A 592 45.81 32.77 -22.55
N LYS A 593 45.64 33.74 -23.45
CA LYS A 593 46.74 34.46 -24.12
C LYS A 593 47.08 35.78 -23.42
N SER A 594 46.26 36.18 -22.45
CA SER A 594 46.45 37.30 -21.53
C SER A 594 47.08 36.80 -20.23
#